data_AF-A0AAV2SHH0-F1
#
_entry.id   AF-A0AAV2SHH0-F1
#
_cell.length_a   1.000
_cell.length_b   1.000
_cell.length_c   1.000
_cell.angle_alpha   90.00
_cell.angle_beta   90.00
_cell.angle_gamma   90.00
#
_symmetry.space_group_name_H-M   'P 1'
#
loop_
_entity.id
_entity.type
_entity.pdbx_description
1 polymer ?
#
loop_
_entity_poly.entity_id
_entity_poly.type
_entity_poly.pdbx_seq_one_letter_code
_entity_poly.pdbx_strand_id
1 'polypeptide(L)'
;QLRNGHSMTPPDASESRKHPVSQGNSGIKRKKLSNELDTINDLNKEYLIHENNGLEIRVLKMKELNDIDRKIKRFNFGKSNDISTEVKLIFVGETGSGKTTLINSIVNNLFGVNFCDNFRYSVPNLNNKNKRDSDSQTDHVTEYTFNHKKGMKRKCKFVFVDTPGFGDTRGLKVHNEHLRDILEYISKESFPNFGLVVQSTATRLTPELRSALLDMKTLVKDCHIESLIILSTFAESDVPSVKQILDDINIKYDSIYLFNNNALYCKNQGIPDAERNIFQMYWDISNKSVDELLDSFRTDIEGDIIEKINKTRARLKAKRDSENAMLCNGI
;
A
#
# COMPACT_ATOMS: atom_id res chain seq x y z
N GLN A 1 -69.83 -38.20 -46.04
CA GLN A 1 -70.60 -37.66 -47.17
C GLN A 1 -70.17 -36.20 -47.39
N LEU A 2 -69.77 -35.89 -48.63
CA LEU A 2 -69.82 -34.59 -49.35
C LEU A 2 -69.17 -33.36 -48.67
N ARG A 3 -67.99 -32.88 -49.12
CA ARG A 3 -67.71 -31.98 -50.27
C ARG A 3 -68.41 -30.61 -50.21
N ASN A 4 -67.63 -29.53 -50.07
CA ASN A 4 -67.33 -28.54 -51.12
C ASN A 4 -66.64 -27.30 -50.53
N GLY A 5 -65.55 -26.86 -51.18
CA GLY A 5 -64.96 -25.54 -50.94
C GLY A 5 -65.56 -24.47 -51.86
N HIS A 6 -65.16 -23.21 -51.67
CA HIS A 6 -64.95 -22.19 -52.71
C HIS A 6 -64.22 -20.98 -52.11
N SER A 7 -63.32 -20.39 -52.90
CA SER A 7 -62.59 -19.16 -52.63
C SER A 7 -63.43 -17.92 -52.97
N MET A 8 -63.08 -16.75 -52.39
CA MET A 8 -62.90 -15.44 -53.05
C MET A 8 -62.81 -14.33 -51.99
N THR A 9 -61.81 -13.45 -52.13
CA THR A 9 -61.62 -12.14 -51.45
C THR A 9 -62.19 -11.00 -52.32
N PRO A 10 -62.15 -9.70 -51.92
CA PRO A 10 -62.47 -9.00 -50.66
C PRO A 10 -63.54 -7.88 -50.91
N PRO A 11 -63.93 -6.98 -49.97
CA PRO A 11 -63.17 -5.72 -49.76
C PRO A 11 -63.23 -5.09 -48.34
N ASP A 12 -62.27 -4.17 -48.14
CA ASP A 12 -62.11 -3.01 -47.24
C ASP A 12 -62.91 -2.73 -45.94
N ALA A 13 -62.12 -2.13 -45.03
CA ALA A 13 -62.42 -1.14 -43.99
C ALA A 13 -63.13 -1.56 -42.68
N SER A 14 -62.37 -1.64 -41.58
CA SER A 14 -62.47 -0.67 -40.45
C SER A 14 -61.64 -1.10 -39.21
N GLU A 15 -60.90 -0.12 -38.69
CA GLU A 15 -60.43 0.14 -37.32
C GLU A 15 -60.19 -1.01 -36.31
N SER A 16 -58.94 -1.15 -35.85
CA SER A 16 -58.65 -1.49 -34.45
C SER A 16 -57.33 -0.91 -33.94
N ARG A 17 -57.48 0.11 -33.08
CA ARG A 17 -56.65 0.53 -31.93
C ARG A 17 -55.14 0.22 -31.94
N LYS A 18 -54.35 1.28 -32.08
CA LYS A 18 -52.92 1.30 -31.70
C LYS A 18 -52.79 1.23 -30.17
N HIS A 19 -52.20 0.16 -29.65
CA HIS A 19 -51.56 0.18 -28.32
C HIS A 19 -50.19 0.88 -28.45
N PRO A 20 -49.81 1.78 -27.53
CA PRO A 20 -48.49 2.40 -27.57
C PRO A 20 -47.44 1.38 -27.13
N VAL A 21 -46.53 1.05 -28.05
CA VAL A 21 -45.31 0.28 -27.77
C VAL A 21 -44.44 1.07 -26.79
N SER A 22 -44.19 0.50 -25.62
CA SER A 22 -43.33 1.07 -24.58
C SER A 22 -41.87 1.14 -25.07
N GLN A 23 -41.45 2.27 -25.65
CA GLN A 23 -40.06 2.58 -26.00
C GLN A 23 -39.22 3.08 -24.79
N GLY A 24 -39.53 2.65 -23.56
CA GLY A 24 -38.88 3.14 -22.35
C GLY A 24 -37.66 2.35 -21.86
N ASN A 25 -37.55 1.06 -22.18
CA ASN A 25 -36.61 0.16 -21.48
C ASN A 25 -35.29 -0.14 -22.22
N SER A 26 -35.20 0.09 -23.53
CA SER A 26 -33.97 -0.20 -24.30
C SER A 26 -32.91 0.89 -24.16
N GLY A 27 -33.32 2.17 -24.08
CA GLY A 27 -32.43 3.31 -23.89
C GLY A 27 -31.82 3.39 -22.48
N ILE A 28 -32.60 3.03 -21.46
CA ILE A 28 -32.15 3.01 -20.06
C ILE A 28 -31.16 1.86 -19.82
N LYS A 29 -31.45 0.65 -20.34
CA LYS A 29 -30.50 -0.47 -20.28
C LYS A 29 -29.21 -0.20 -21.06
N ARG A 30 -29.30 0.41 -22.26
CA ARG A 30 -28.12 0.79 -23.05
C ARG A 30 -27.27 1.88 -22.40
N LYS A 31 -27.88 2.91 -21.79
CA LYS A 31 -27.16 3.93 -21.01
C LYS A 31 -26.53 3.37 -19.74
N LYS A 32 -27.19 2.42 -19.07
CA LYS A 32 -26.63 1.78 -17.88
C LYS A 32 -25.44 0.88 -18.23
N LEU A 33 -25.56 0.08 -19.29
CA LEU A 33 -24.45 -0.71 -19.83
C LEU A 33 -23.31 0.17 -20.37
N SER A 34 -23.59 1.29 -21.05
CA SER A 34 -22.54 2.19 -21.54
C SER A 34 -21.80 2.86 -20.39
N ASN A 35 -22.52 3.32 -19.36
CA ASN A 35 -21.90 3.91 -18.18
C ASN A 35 -21.07 2.88 -17.39
N GLU A 36 -21.54 1.63 -17.27
CA GLU A 36 -20.74 0.54 -16.68
C GLU A 36 -19.50 0.22 -17.52
N LEU A 37 -19.63 0.13 -18.86
CA LEU A 37 -18.51 -0.10 -19.79
C LEU A 37 -17.50 1.06 -19.80
N ASP A 38 -17.95 2.31 -19.71
CA ASP A 38 -17.09 3.50 -19.62
C ASP A 38 -16.37 3.56 -18.27
N THR A 39 -17.06 3.19 -17.18
CA THR A 39 -16.44 3.08 -15.84
C THR A 39 -15.39 1.95 -15.79
N ILE A 40 -15.68 0.80 -16.41
CA ILE A 40 -14.75 -0.33 -16.53
C ILE A 40 -13.56 0.03 -17.44
N ASN A 41 -13.79 0.76 -18.53
CA ASN A 41 -12.73 1.22 -19.44
C ASN A 41 -11.83 2.30 -18.82
N ASP A 42 -12.36 3.16 -17.94
CA ASP A 42 -11.54 4.10 -17.18
C ASP A 42 -10.77 3.42 -16.04
N LEU A 43 -11.31 2.37 -15.41
CA LEU A 43 -10.58 1.56 -14.43
C LEU A 43 -9.44 0.73 -15.08
N ASN A 44 -9.64 0.16 -16.29
CA ASN A 44 -8.58 -0.56 -17.02
C ASN A 44 -7.37 0.33 -17.42
N LYS A 45 -7.51 1.65 -17.37
CA LYS A 45 -6.38 2.60 -17.53
C LYS A 45 -5.56 2.77 -16.25
N GLU A 46 -6.04 2.31 -15.11
CA GLU A 46 -5.46 2.61 -13.79
C GLU A 46 -4.66 1.46 -13.18
N TYR A 47 -4.63 0.27 -13.80
CA TYR A 47 -3.80 -0.85 -13.35
C TYR A 47 -3.35 -1.79 -14.48
N LEU A 48 -2.37 -2.64 -14.18
CA LEU A 48 -1.97 -3.82 -14.96
C LEU A 48 -2.48 -5.07 -14.22
N ILE A 49 -2.87 -6.09 -14.97
CA ILE A 49 -3.42 -7.33 -14.39
C ILE A 49 -2.35 -8.42 -14.43
N HIS A 50 -2.13 -9.07 -13.30
CA HIS A 50 -1.37 -10.30 -13.15
C HIS A 50 -2.24 -11.32 -12.43
N GLU A 51 -2.10 -12.61 -12.71
CA GLU A 51 -2.83 -13.65 -12.00
C GLU A 51 -1.92 -14.36 -11.00
N ASN A 52 -2.39 -14.54 -9.76
CA ASN A 52 -1.70 -15.29 -8.74
C ASN A 52 -2.69 -16.27 -8.08
N ASN A 53 -2.54 -17.57 -8.34
CA ASN A 53 -3.36 -18.63 -7.73
C ASN A 53 -4.89 -18.41 -7.87
N GLY A 54 -5.34 -17.88 -9.01
CA GLY A 54 -6.77 -17.57 -9.27
C GLY A 54 -7.27 -16.26 -8.65
N LEU A 55 -6.37 -15.43 -8.13
CA LEU A 55 -6.63 -14.07 -7.66
C LEU A 55 -6.03 -13.06 -8.65
N GLU A 56 -6.84 -12.09 -9.07
CA GLU A 56 -6.40 -11.03 -9.98
C GLU A 56 -5.61 -9.96 -9.20
N ILE A 57 -4.31 -9.82 -9.48
CA ILE A 57 -3.47 -8.76 -8.91
C ILE A 57 -3.47 -7.56 -9.86
N ARG A 58 -4.11 -6.49 -9.42
CA ARG A 58 -4.21 -5.19 -10.10
C ARG A 58 -3.07 -4.28 -9.64
N VAL A 59 -1.95 -4.32 -10.36
CA VAL A 59 -0.81 -3.43 -10.12
C VAL A 59 -1.19 -2.02 -10.54
N LEU A 60 -1.28 -1.10 -9.58
CA LEU A 60 -1.69 0.28 -9.84
C LEU A 60 -0.72 0.98 -10.79
N LYS A 61 -1.24 1.57 -11.87
CA LYS A 61 -0.49 2.44 -12.78
C LYS A 61 -0.31 3.79 -12.09
N MET A 62 0.89 4.01 -11.59
CA MET A 62 1.26 5.27 -10.93
C MET A 62 2.18 6.09 -11.83
N LYS A 63 2.01 7.41 -11.83
CA LYS A 63 2.89 8.33 -12.55
C LYS A 63 4.17 8.52 -11.74
N GLU A 64 5.29 8.06 -12.29
CA GLU A 64 6.61 8.40 -11.75
C GLU A 64 6.86 9.90 -11.91
N LEU A 65 7.29 10.55 -10.83
CA LEU A 65 7.69 11.94 -10.84
C LEU A 65 9.20 12.01 -11.06
N ASN A 66 9.61 12.83 -12.03
CA ASN A 66 11.01 13.11 -12.25
C ASN A 66 11.57 13.84 -11.03
N ASP A 67 12.36 13.14 -10.22
CA ASP A 67 13.15 13.76 -9.17
C ASP A 67 14.54 14.14 -9.71
N ILE A 68 15.01 15.32 -9.32
CA ILE A 68 16.38 15.77 -9.59
C ILE A 68 17.36 14.93 -8.75
N ASP A 69 16.92 14.51 -7.55
CA ASP A 69 17.65 13.62 -6.66
C ASP A 69 17.33 12.15 -7.02
N ARG A 70 18.13 11.57 -7.93
CA ARG A 70 17.91 10.23 -8.53
C ARG A 70 17.88 9.05 -7.53
N LYS A 71 18.04 9.32 -6.23
CA LYS A 71 18.06 8.31 -5.16
C LYS A 71 16.67 7.92 -4.66
N ILE A 72 15.68 8.78 -4.81
CA ILE A 72 14.30 8.55 -4.33
C ILE A 72 13.39 8.40 -5.54
N LYS A 73 12.55 7.37 -5.52
CA LYS A 73 11.52 7.19 -6.55
C LYS A 73 10.18 7.64 -6.01
N ARG A 74 9.52 8.59 -6.68
CA ARG A 74 8.22 9.11 -6.27
C ARG A 74 7.15 8.73 -7.28
N PHE A 75 6.05 8.16 -6.79
CA PHE A 75 4.92 7.72 -7.58
C PHE A 75 3.63 8.39 -7.12
N ASN A 76 2.89 8.95 -8.07
CA ASN A 76 1.58 9.54 -7.82
C ASN A 76 0.47 8.66 -8.41
N PHE A 77 -0.49 8.29 -7.57
CA PHE A 77 -1.75 7.69 -7.98
C PHE A 77 -2.90 8.71 -7.85
N GLY A 78 -3.74 8.77 -8.88
CA GLY A 78 -4.81 9.77 -8.97
C GLY A 78 -4.32 11.18 -9.33
N LYS A 79 -5.28 12.09 -9.58
CA LYS A 79 -5.00 13.50 -9.84
C LYS A 79 -4.90 14.26 -8.51
N SER A 80 -3.99 15.23 -8.46
CA SER A 80 -3.93 16.20 -7.36
C SER A 80 -5.30 16.89 -7.20
N ASN A 81 -5.69 17.18 -5.97
CA ASN A 81 -6.95 17.81 -5.61
C ASN A 81 -6.77 18.70 -4.38
N ASP A 82 -7.80 19.49 -4.06
CA ASP A 82 -7.75 20.49 -2.98
C ASP A 82 -7.92 19.87 -1.57
N ILE A 83 -7.54 18.60 -1.38
CA ILE A 83 -7.51 17.98 -0.06
C ILE A 83 -6.32 18.53 0.71
N SER A 84 -6.62 19.19 1.83
CA SER A 84 -5.60 19.77 2.73
C SER A 84 -4.99 18.75 3.68
N THR A 85 -5.72 17.68 4.02
CA THR A 85 -5.23 16.67 4.97
C THR A 85 -4.30 15.68 4.27
N GLU A 86 -3.03 15.72 4.65
CA GLU A 86 -2.02 14.75 4.24
C GLU A 86 -1.64 13.86 5.42
N VAL A 87 -1.51 12.57 5.16
CA VAL A 87 -1.00 11.60 6.13
C VAL A 87 0.21 10.89 5.55
N LYS A 88 1.35 11.03 6.23
CA LYS A 88 2.64 10.48 5.79
C LYS A 88 3.14 9.45 6.79
N LEU A 89 3.47 8.26 6.30
CA LEU A 89 4.07 7.16 7.07
C LEU A 89 5.26 6.58 6.30
N ILE A 90 6.38 6.43 7.00
CA ILE A 90 7.56 5.72 6.51
C ILE A 90 7.64 4.33 7.15
N PHE A 91 7.92 3.32 6.34
CA PHE A 91 8.02 1.92 6.73
C PHE A 91 9.47 1.50 6.74
N VAL A 92 9.98 1.14 7.91
CA VAL A 92 11.38 0.78 8.14
C VAL A 92 11.45 -0.59 8.81
N GLY A 93 12.40 -1.43 8.41
CA GLY A 93 12.49 -2.80 8.95
C GLY A 93 13.37 -3.69 8.07
N GLU A 94 13.65 -4.90 8.54
CA GLU A 94 14.54 -5.83 7.83
C GLU A 94 14.02 -6.23 6.45
N THR A 95 14.92 -6.71 5.60
CA THR A 95 14.54 -7.38 4.35
C THR A 95 13.65 -8.59 4.69
N GLY A 96 12.53 -8.74 3.97
CA GLY A 96 11.57 -9.83 4.22
C GLY A 96 10.64 -9.62 5.42
N SER A 97 10.70 -8.48 6.13
CA SER A 97 9.74 -8.12 7.18
C SER A 97 8.32 -7.85 6.65
N GLY A 98 8.14 -7.69 5.33
CA GLY A 98 6.83 -7.54 4.70
C GLY A 98 6.34 -6.10 4.50
N LYS A 99 7.25 -5.11 4.47
CA LYS A 99 6.93 -3.68 4.30
C LYS A 99 6.02 -3.38 3.10
N THR A 100 6.43 -3.79 1.91
CA THR A 100 5.64 -3.57 0.67
C THR A 100 4.30 -4.31 0.72
N THR A 101 4.26 -5.53 1.28
CA THR A 101 3.02 -6.30 1.48
C THR A 101 2.06 -5.59 2.44
N LEU A 102 2.60 -4.95 3.48
CA LEU A 102 1.81 -4.14 4.40
C LEU A 102 1.25 -2.88 3.72
N ILE A 103 2.06 -2.19 2.92
CA ILE A 103 1.56 -1.07 2.08
C ILE A 103 0.42 -1.55 1.19
N ASN A 104 0.55 -2.71 0.53
CA ASN A 104 -0.52 -3.27 -0.29
C ASN A 104 -1.77 -3.59 0.54
N SER A 105 -1.61 -4.09 1.77
CA SER A 105 -2.74 -4.34 2.69
C SER A 105 -3.49 -3.05 3.02
N ILE A 106 -2.75 -1.98 3.36
CA ILE A 106 -3.32 -0.66 3.64
C ILE A 106 -4.04 -0.12 2.40
N VAL A 107 -3.43 -0.23 1.22
CA VAL A 107 -4.01 0.21 -0.06
C VAL A 107 -5.33 -0.51 -0.37
N ASN A 108 -5.41 -1.83 -0.16
CA ASN A 108 -6.65 -2.58 -0.37
C ASN A 108 -7.75 -2.15 0.61
N ASN A 109 -7.42 -1.91 1.88
CA ASN A 109 -8.36 -1.35 2.85
C ASN A 109 -8.84 0.05 2.44
N LEU A 110 -7.92 0.94 2.04
CA LEU A 110 -8.23 2.31 1.61
C LEU A 110 -9.22 2.36 0.45
N PHE A 111 -9.11 1.43 -0.50
CA PHE A 111 -10.01 1.29 -1.64
C PHE A 111 -11.25 0.43 -1.37
N GLY A 112 -11.44 -0.03 -0.13
CA GLY A 112 -12.64 -0.77 0.26
C GLY A 112 -12.74 -2.17 -0.35
N VAL A 113 -11.61 -2.80 -0.69
CA VAL A 113 -11.56 -4.20 -1.13
C VAL A 113 -12.02 -5.08 0.02
N ASN A 114 -12.83 -6.09 -0.29
CA ASN A 114 -13.36 -7.07 0.65
C ASN A 114 -12.65 -8.41 0.43
N PHE A 115 -12.67 -9.27 1.46
CA PHE A 115 -12.07 -10.59 1.37
C PHE A 115 -12.59 -11.39 0.17
N CYS A 116 -13.90 -11.35 -0.09
CA CYS A 116 -14.56 -12.11 -1.16
C CYS A 116 -14.29 -11.60 -2.58
N ASP A 117 -13.71 -10.40 -2.72
CA ASP A 117 -13.37 -9.88 -4.04
C ASP A 117 -12.32 -10.77 -4.70
N ASN A 118 -12.46 -11.02 -6.00
CA ASN A 118 -11.56 -11.87 -6.78
C ASN A 118 -10.29 -11.13 -7.24
N PHE A 119 -10.03 -9.93 -6.71
CA PHE A 119 -8.87 -9.14 -7.06
C PHE A 119 -8.24 -8.48 -5.83
N ARG A 120 -6.97 -8.08 -5.97
CA ARG A 120 -6.24 -7.24 -5.00
C ARG A 120 -5.45 -6.18 -5.71
N TYR A 121 -5.34 -5.00 -5.11
CA TYR A 121 -4.41 -3.99 -5.59
C TYR A 121 -2.99 -4.26 -5.10
N SER A 122 -2.00 -3.84 -5.90
CA SER A 122 -0.62 -3.72 -5.44
C SER A 122 0.01 -2.45 -5.99
N VAL A 123 0.98 -1.90 -5.26
CA VAL A 123 1.85 -0.86 -5.79
C VAL A 123 2.82 -1.45 -6.84
N PRO A 124 3.36 -0.62 -7.75
CA PRO A 124 4.41 -1.05 -8.68
C PRO A 124 5.62 -1.64 -7.93
N ASN A 125 5.97 -2.88 -8.26
CA ASN A 125 7.23 -3.48 -7.85
C ASN A 125 8.33 -3.09 -8.86
N LEU A 126 9.27 -2.25 -8.43
CA LEU A 126 10.31 -1.68 -9.30
C LEU A 126 11.41 -2.67 -9.66
N ASN A 127 11.41 -3.86 -9.05
CA ASN A 127 12.42 -4.91 -9.27
C ASN A 127 12.04 -5.87 -10.41
N ASN A 128 10.80 -5.81 -10.89
CA ASN A 128 10.20 -6.82 -11.77
C ASN A 128 10.53 -6.68 -13.25
N LYS A 129 11.49 -5.84 -13.65
CA LYS A 129 11.86 -5.80 -15.07
C LYS A 129 12.64 -7.04 -15.53
N ASN A 130 13.25 -7.86 -14.65
CA ASN A 130 13.97 -9.10 -15.04
C ASN A 130 14.41 -10.05 -13.89
N LYS A 131 13.93 -9.93 -12.64
CA LYS A 131 14.48 -10.70 -11.50
C LYS A 131 13.48 -11.72 -10.92
N ARG A 132 14.00 -12.84 -10.38
CA ARG A 132 13.22 -13.92 -9.71
C ARG A 132 12.59 -13.37 -8.42
N ASP A 133 11.49 -13.95 -7.94
CA ASP A 133 10.76 -13.48 -6.75
C ASP A 133 11.64 -13.33 -5.48
N SER A 134 12.74 -14.09 -5.38
CA SER A 134 13.74 -14.00 -4.30
C SER A 134 14.63 -12.75 -4.34
N ASP A 135 14.66 -12.03 -5.46
CA ASP A 135 15.48 -10.84 -5.68
C ASP A 135 14.65 -9.53 -5.63
N SER A 136 13.40 -9.62 -5.16
CA SER A 136 12.43 -8.51 -5.08
C SER A 136 12.72 -7.50 -3.96
N GLN A 137 13.99 -7.32 -3.58
CA GLN A 137 14.41 -6.41 -2.51
C GLN A 137 14.30 -4.95 -2.96
N THR A 138 13.61 -4.11 -2.19
CA THR A 138 13.53 -2.66 -2.43
C THR A 138 14.94 -2.07 -2.38
N ASP A 139 15.52 -1.72 -3.54
CA ASP A 139 16.88 -1.16 -3.63
C ASP A 139 16.90 0.38 -3.46
N HIS A 140 15.73 1.04 -3.42
CA HIS A 140 15.61 2.48 -3.29
C HIS A 140 14.48 2.88 -2.36
N VAL A 141 14.64 4.00 -1.65
CA VAL A 141 13.51 4.63 -0.95
C VAL A 141 12.46 5.03 -1.99
N THR A 142 11.24 4.52 -1.81
CA THR A 142 10.13 4.71 -2.75
C THR A 142 8.94 5.33 -2.04
N GLU A 143 8.50 6.49 -2.53
CA GLU A 143 7.34 7.22 -2.03
C GLU A 143 6.14 6.97 -2.94
N TYR A 144 5.06 6.44 -2.36
CA TYR A 144 3.78 6.23 -3.01
C TYR A 144 2.76 7.22 -2.46
N THR A 145 2.37 8.18 -3.30
CA THR A 145 1.33 9.15 -2.99
C THR A 145 0.00 8.71 -3.60
N PHE A 146 -1.02 8.63 -2.75
CA PHE A 146 -2.40 8.33 -3.11
C PHE A 146 -3.24 9.58 -2.88
N ASN A 147 -3.54 10.29 -3.97
CA ASN A 147 -4.48 11.41 -3.92
C ASN A 147 -5.89 10.88 -3.70
N HIS A 148 -6.69 11.61 -2.92
CA HIS A 148 -8.05 11.18 -2.63
C HIS A 148 -8.88 10.97 -3.92
N LYS A 149 -9.67 9.90 -3.95
CA LYS A 149 -10.65 9.63 -4.99
C LYS A 149 -11.97 9.21 -4.36
N LYS A 150 -13.05 9.50 -5.08
CA LYS A 150 -14.39 9.00 -4.73
C LYS A 150 -14.32 7.47 -4.60
N GLY A 151 -14.85 6.93 -3.51
CA GLY A 151 -14.82 5.51 -3.19
C GLY A 151 -13.73 5.10 -2.21
N MET A 152 -12.73 5.94 -1.94
CA MET A 152 -11.81 5.70 -0.83
C MET A 152 -12.53 5.85 0.52
N LYS A 153 -12.19 4.99 1.49
CA LYS A 153 -12.76 5.01 2.84
C LYS A 153 -12.51 6.33 3.58
N ARG A 154 -11.39 7.00 3.30
CA ARG A 154 -10.95 8.22 4.00
C ARG A 154 -10.69 9.37 3.02
N LYS A 155 -11.12 10.57 3.42
CA LYS A 155 -10.98 11.81 2.66
C LYS A 155 -9.66 12.51 2.96
N CYS A 156 -8.54 11.83 2.69
CA CYS A 156 -7.18 12.32 2.91
C CYS A 156 -6.28 11.98 1.73
N LYS A 157 -5.19 12.73 1.59
CA LYS A 157 -4.03 12.32 0.80
C LYS A 157 -3.16 11.40 1.66
N PHE A 158 -2.77 10.25 1.13
CA PHE A 158 -1.87 9.32 1.84
C PHE A 158 -0.52 9.27 1.13
N VAL A 159 0.56 9.32 1.91
CA VAL A 159 1.94 9.22 1.44
C VAL A 159 2.61 8.08 2.20
N PHE A 160 2.89 6.98 1.51
CA PHE A 160 3.55 5.81 2.07
C PHE A 160 4.95 5.68 1.53
N VAL A 161 5.94 5.63 2.42
CA VAL A 161 7.35 5.52 2.03
C VAL A 161 7.85 4.13 2.36
N ASP A 162 8.04 3.32 1.32
CA ASP A 162 8.72 2.03 1.42
C ASP A 162 10.23 2.24 1.40
N THR A 163 10.94 1.68 2.37
CA THR A 163 12.41 1.77 2.43
C THR A 163 13.07 0.46 2.06
N PRO A 164 14.33 0.49 1.61
CA PRO A 164 15.16 -0.70 1.60
C PRO A 164 15.21 -1.40 2.96
N GLY A 165 15.40 -2.71 2.95
CA GLY A 165 15.52 -3.49 4.17
C GLY A 165 16.91 -3.38 4.81
N PHE A 166 16.93 -3.38 6.15
CA PHE A 166 18.16 -3.65 6.91
C PHE A 166 18.47 -5.16 6.94
N GLY A 167 19.68 -5.53 7.33
CA GLY A 167 20.07 -6.95 7.41
C GLY A 167 20.17 -7.63 6.04
N ASP A 168 20.46 -6.85 4.98
CA ASP A 168 20.62 -7.40 3.64
C ASP A 168 21.82 -8.37 3.59
N THR A 169 21.54 -9.64 3.28
CA THR A 169 22.52 -10.73 3.21
C THR A 169 23.55 -10.53 2.11
N ARG A 170 23.41 -9.50 1.26
CA ARG A 170 24.41 -9.06 0.27
C ARG A 170 25.65 -8.40 0.91
N GLY A 171 25.64 -8.15 2.22
CA GLY A 171 26.80 -7.78 3.03
C GLY A 171 26.74 -6.38 3.67
N LEU A 172 27.67 -6.11 4.60
CA LEU A 172 27.72 -4.89 5.41
C LEU A 172 27.73 -3.58 4.60
N LYS A 173 28.30 -3.59 3.39
CA LYS A 173 28.36 -2.41 2.52
C LYS A 173 26.97 -1.98 2.07
N VAL A 174 26.17 -2.93 1.57
CA VAL A 174 24.80 -2.67 1.09
C VAL A 174 23.91 -2.23 2.26
N HIS A 175 24.04 -2.88 3.41
CA HIS A 175 23.35 -2.48 4.63
C HIS A 175 23.64 -1.02 5.02
N ASN A 176 24.91 -0.60 5.02
CA ASN A 176 25.31 0.77 5.31
C ASN A 176 24.80 1.77 4.25
N GLU A 177 24.75 1.39 2.97
CA GLU A 177 24.19 2.20 1.90
C GLU A 177 22.69 2.42 2.10
N HIS A 178 21.92 1.35 2.37
CA HIS A 178 20.49 1.45 2.69
C HIS A 178 20.22 2.34 3.90
N LEU A 179 20.98 2.16 4.98
CA LEU A 179 20.84 2.99 6.18
C LEU A 179 21.12 4.46 5.88
N ARG A 180 22.16 4.74 5.07
CA ARG A 180 22.49 6.11 4.64
C ARG A 180 21.38 6.73 3.79
N ASP A 181 20.81 5.99 2.85
CA ASP A 181 19.74 6.51 1.99
C ASP A 181 18.46 6.79 2.79
N ILE A 182 18.13 5.93 3.76
CA ILE A 182 17.03 6.13 4.70
C ILE A 182 17.27 7.37 5.59
N LEU A 183 18.47 7.48 6.17
CA LEU A 183 18.88 8.65 6.96
C LEU A 183 18.82 9.93 6.14
N GLU A 184 19.33 9.90 4.92
CA GLU A 184 19.33 11.05 4.02
C GLU A 184 17.89 11.50 3.72
N TYR A 185 16.99 10.55 3.47
CA TYR A 185 15.58 10.85 3.21
C TYR A 185 14.86 11.42 4.44
N ILE A 186 14.99 10.79 5.63
CA ILE A 186 14.40 11.29 6.89
C ILE A 186 15.02 12.63 7.29
N SER A 187 16.27 12.90 6.91
CA SER A 187 16.90 14.20 7.15
C SER A 187 16.36 15.30 6.23
N LYS A 188 15.74 14.99 5.09
CA LYS A 188 15.19 16.00 4.17
C LYS A 188 13.70 16.22 4.39
N GLU A 189 13.00 15.19 4.85
CA GLU A 189 11.55 15.13 4.94
C GLU A 189 11.11 14.95 6.40
N SER A 190 9.94 15.47 6.79
CA SER A 190 9.42 15.26 8.15
C SER A 190 8.36 14.16 8.12
N PHE A 191 8.42 13.23 9.08
CA PHE A 191 7.50 12.10 9.17
C PHE A 191 6.71 12.17 10.48
N PRO A 192 5.41 12.49 10.44
CA PRO A 192 4.57 12.49 11.64
C PRO A 192 4.35 11.08 12.20
N ASN A 193 4.45 10.06 11.34
CA ASN A 193 4.27 8.66 11.71
C ASN A 193 5.47 7.85 11.21
N PHE A 194 6.08 7.07 12.10
CA PHE A 194 7.23 6.22 11.79
C PHE A 194 6.92 4.75 12.14
N GLY A 195 6.89 3.88 11.12
CA GLY A 195 6.52 2.49 11.26
C GLY A 195 7.74 1.56 11.27
N LEU A 196 7.99 0.89 12.39
CA LEU A 196 8.93 -0.23 12.45
C LEU A 196 8.19 -1.53 12.12
N VAL A 197 8.53 -2.13 10.97
CA VAL A 197 7.97 -3.39 10.49
C VAL A 197 8.84 -4.56 10.96
N VAL A 198 8.26 -5.46 11.75
CA VAL A 198 8.93 -6.61 12.34
C VAL A 198 8.04 -7.85 12.27
N GLN A 199 8.63 -9.03 12.08
CA GLN A 199 7.85 -10.27 12.07
C GLN A 199 7.39 -10.62 13.50
N SER A 200 6.08 -10.85 13.66
CA SER A 200 5.42 -11.20 14.92
C SER A 200 5.99 -12.46 15.56
N THR A 201 6.37 -13.43 14.74
CA THR A 201 6.87 -14.75 15.16
C THR A 201 8.34 -14.75 15.58
N ALA A 202 9.05 -13.61 15.49
CA ALA A 202 10.43 -13.52 15.91
C ALA A 202 10.54 -13.76 17.43
N THR A 203 11.12 -14.91 17.83
CA THR A 203 11.36 -15.27 19.25
C THR A 203 12.83 -15.15 19.65
N ARG A 204 13.74 -15.01 18.69
CA ARG A 204 15.18 -14.90 18.93
C ARG A 204 15.70 -13.59 18.37
N LEU A 205 16.51 -12.90 19.16
CA LEU A 205 17.26 -11.74 18.72
C LEU A 205 18.47 -12.22 17.92
N THR A 206 18.29 -12.44 16.62
CA THR A 206 19.42 -12.75 15.72
C THR A 206 20.37 -11.55 15.63
N PRO A 207 21.64 -11.75 15.25
CA PRO A 207 22.57 -10.64 15.04
C PRO A 207 22.05 -9.59 14.05
N GLU A 208 21.38 -10.03 12.99
CA GLU A 208 20.78 -9.18 11.96
C GLU A 208 19.66 -8.33 12.56
N LEU A 209 18.70 -8.97 13.25
CA LEU A 209 17.58 -8.28 13.89
C LEU A 209 18.07 -7.31 14.95
N ARG A 210 19.11 -7.69 15.70
CA ARG A 210 19.76 -6.82 16.67
C ARG A 210 20.35 -5.58 16.01
N SER A 211 21.12 -5.76 14.93
CA SER A 211 21.70 -4.63 14.20
C SER A 211 20.60 -3.69 13.70
N ALA A 212 19.60 -4.23 13.00
CA ALA A 212 18.49 -3.46 12.46
C ALA A 212 17.73 -2.67 13.54
N LEU A 213 17.48 -3.29 14.69
CA LEU A 213 16.78 -2.63 15.79
C LEU A 213 17.64 -1.58 16.51
N LEU A 214 18.96 -1.76 16.59
CA LEU A 214 19.88 -0.75 17.12
C LEU A 214 20.04 0.44 16.16
N ASP A 215 20.10 0.19 14.86
CA ASP A 215 20.11 1.24 13.84
C ASP A 215 18.81 2.05 13.89
N MET A 216 17.67 1.36 14.03
CA MET A 216 16.36 2.00 14.22
C MET A 216 16.33 2.85 15.49
N LYS A 217 16.83 2.33 16.62
CA LYS A 217 16.93 3.09 17.87
C LYS A 217 17.76 4.36 17.72
N THR A 218 18.83 4.28 16.94
CA THR A 218 19.68 5.43 16.60
C THR A 218 18.93 6.41 15.71
N LEU A 219 18.25 5.93 14.67
CA LEU A 219 17.38 6.73 13.78
C LEU A 219 16.33 7.50 14.56
N VAL A 220 15.59 6.83 15.45
CA VAL A 220 14.53 7.46 16.27
C VAL A 220 15.09 8.59 17.11
N LYS A 221 16.26 8.37 17.72
CA LYS A 221 16.93 9.37 18.55
C LYS A 221 17.47 10.54 17.72
N ASP A 222 18.21 10.25 16.65
CA ASP A 222 18.90 11.27 15.85
C ASP A 222 17.92 12.09 15.00
N CYS A 223 16.81 11.50 14.55
CA CYS A 223 15.81 12.18 13.75
C CYS A 223 14.67 12.78 14.58
N HIS A 224 14.75 12.75 15.92
CA HIS A 224 13.70 13.23 16.83
C HIS A 224 12.31 12.66 16.51
N ILE A 225 12.25 11.36 16.22
CA ILE A 225 10.99 10.67 15.94
C ILE A 225 10.28 10.49 17.28
N GLU A 226 9.14 11.16 17.43
CA GLU A 226 8.37 11.11 18.67
C GLU A 226 7.32 10.01 18.70
N SER A 227 6.84 9.58 17.52
CA SER A 227 5.84 8.52 17.40
C SER A 227 6.40 7.35 16.62
N LEU A 228 6.79 6.31 17.36
CA LEU A 228 7.16 5.02 16.80
C LEU A 228 5.99 4.06 16.90
N ILE A 229 5.59 3.53 15.76
CA ILE A 229 4.52 2.54 15.61
C ILE A 229 5.16 1.20 15.26
N ILE A 230 4.85 0.15 16.01
CA ILE A 230 5.24 -1.22 15.67
C ILE A 230 4.19 -1.81 14.74
N LEU A 231 4.64 -2.27 13.58
CA LEU A 231 3.82 -2.90 12.56
C LEU A 231 4.22 -4.37 12.48
N SER A 232 3.55 -5.22 13.26
CA SER A 232 3.92 -6.61 13.44
C SER A 232 3.29 -7.50 12.38
N THR A 233 4.10 -8.02 11.47
CA THR A 233 3.66 -8.81 10.32
C THR A 233 3.70 -10.31 10.61
N PHE A 234 3.03 -11.13 9.79
CA PHE A 234 2.94 -12.59 10.00
C PHE A 234 2.36 -12.94 11.38
N ALA A 235 1.45 -12.11 11.89
CA ALA A 235 0.79 -12.35 13.17
C ALA A 235 -0.23 -13.50 13.04
N GLU A 236 -0.05 -14.52 13.89
CA GLU A 236 -0.96 -15.67 14.02
C GLU A 236 -1.68 -15.68 15.39
N SER A 237 -1.21 -14.85 16.32
CA SER A 237 -1.75 -14.67 17.67
C SER A 237 -2.00 -13.19 17.96
N ASP A 238 -2.80 -12.93 18.99
CA ASP A 238 -3.11 -11.60 19.54
C ASP A 238 -1.94 -10.97 20.31
N VAL A 239 -1.05 -11.79 20.87
CA VAL A 239 0.22 -11.33 21.48
C VAL A 239 1.38 -11.72 20.57
N PRO A 240 2.12 -10.76 19.99
CA PRO A 240 3.23 -11.05 19.10
C PRO A 240 4.49 -11.39 19.90
N SER A 241 5.14 -12.52 19.59
CA SER A 241 6.36 -12.98 20.26
C SER A 241 7.49 -11.96 20.23
N VAL A 242 7.57 -11.15 19.16
CA VAL A 242 8.57 -10.09 19.01
C VAL A 242 8.50 -9.03 20.11
N LYS A 243 7.38 -8.91 20.83
CA LYS A 243 7.23 -7.96 21.94
C LYS A 243 8.33 -8.13 22.98
N GLN A 244 8.65 -9.38 23.35
CA GLN A 244 9.70 -9.64 24.33
C GLN A 244 11.06 -9.14 23.85
N ILE A 245 11.37 -9.32 22.56
CA ILE A 245 12.61 -8.83 21.95
C ILE A 245 12.67 -7.30 22.01
N LEU A 246 11.59 -6.60 21.66
CA LEU A 246 11.52 -5.14 21.69
C LEU A 246 11.73 -4.59 23.11
N ASP A 247 11.16 -5.27 24.11
CA ASP A 247 11.30 -4.94 25.52
C ASP A 247 12.76 -5.14 25.99
N ASP A 248 13.40 -6.27 25.63
CA ASP A 248 14.79 -6.61 26.01
C ASP A 248 15.82 -5.58 25.52
N ILE A 249 15.60 -4.98 24.35
CA ILE A 249 16.48 -3.94 23.79
C ILE A 249 16.01 -2.50 24.10
N ASN A 250 14.93 -2.38 24.88
CA ASN A 250 14.36 -1.13 25.33
C ASN A 250 14.05 -0.18 24.16
N ILE A 251 13.27 -0.68 23.18
CA ILE A 251 12.62 0.16 22.17
C ILE A 251 11.31 0.68 22.75
N LYS A 252 11.18 2.01 22.78
CA LYS A 252 9.93 2.67 23.16
C LYS A 252 9.07 2.89 21.92
N TYR A 253 7.80 2.53 22.00
CA TYR A 253 6.82 2.69 20.93
C TYR A 253 5.46 3.06 21.53
N ASP A 254 4.63 3.73 20.74
CA ASP A 254 3.31 4.22 21.17
C ASP A 254 2.23 3.14 21.05
N SER A 255 2.34 2.32 20.00
CA SER A 255 1.32 1.36 19.62
C SER A 255 1.91 0.19 18.84
N ILE A 256 1.25 -0.96 18.89
CA ILE A 256 1.57 -2.14 18.09
C ILE A 256 0.32 -2.60 17.34
N TYR A 257 0.44 -2.78 16.03
CA TYR A 257 -0.64 -3.27 15.16
C TYR A 257 -0.24 -4.59 14.51
N LEU A 258 -1.19 -5.51 14.39
CA LEU A 258 -0.96 -6.86 13.91
C LEU A 258 -1.47 -7.04 12.48
N PHE A 259 -0.64 -7.64 11.64
CA PHE A 259 -0.95 -7.89 10.24
C PHE A 259 -0.61 -9.33 9.87
N ASN A 260 -1.54 -9.99 9.20
CA ASN A 260 -1.32 -11.32 8.65
C ASN A 260 -1.12 -11.21 7.13
N ASN A 261 0.14 -11.30 6.71
CA ASN A 261 0.51 -11.15 5.30
C ASN A 261 -0.07 -12.25 4.39
N ASN A 262 -0.43 -13.41 4.94
CA ASN A 262 -0.96 -14.53 4.16
C ASN A 262 -2.38 -14.25 3.66
N ALA A 263 -3.17 -13.46 4.40
CA ALA A 263 -4.54 -13.15 4.01
C ALA A 263 -4.66 -12.23 2.78
N LEU A 264 -3.63 -11.44 2.48
CA LEU A 264 -3.72 -10.45 1.40
C LEU A 264 -3.86 -11.13 0.03
N TYR A 265 -3.03 -12.15 -0.24
CA TYR A 265 -2.95 -12.84 -1.53
C TYR A 265 -3.38 -14.30 -1.47
N CYS A 266 -4.04 -14.73 -0.39
CA CYS A 266 -4.59 -16.08 -0.31
C CYS A 266 -5.67 -16.30 -1.38
N LYS A 267 -5.76 -17.54 -1.86
CA LYS A 267 -6.90 -17.97 -2.67
C LYS A 267 -8.16 -17.91 -1.80
N ASN A 268 -9.18 -17.23 -2.27
CA ASN A 268 -10.46 -17.05 -1.58
C ASN A 268 -11.62 -17.71 -2.33
N GLN A 269 -11.36 -18.49 -3.38
CA GLN A 269 -12.37 -19.20 -4.16
C GLN A 269 -11.90 -20.63 -4.46
N GLY A 270 -12.82 -21.59 -4.51
CA GLY A 270 -12.47 -23.00 -4.75
C GLY A 270 -11.45 -23.55 -3.75
N ILE A 271 -11.62 -23.20 -2.46
CA ILE A 271 -10.92 -23.76 -1.30
C ILE A 271 -11.97 -24.26 -0.28
N PRO A 272 -11.63 -25.22 0.59
CA PRO A 272 -12.52 -25.69 1.65
C PRO A 272 -12.99 -24.57 2.58
N ASP A 273 -14.22 -24.67 3.10
CA ASP A 273 -14.81 -23.64 3.96
C ASP A 273 -13.99 -23.39 5.25
N ALA A 274 -13.40 -24.44 5.82
CA ALA A 274 -12.53 -24.30 6.99
C ALA A 274 -11.31 -23.41 6.71
N GLU A 275 -10.66 -23.59 5.56
CA GLU A 275 -9.51 -22.80 5.13
C GLU A 275 -9.94 -21.35 4.79
N ARG A 276 -11.07 -21.20 4.09
CA ARG A 276 -11.67 -19.89 3.80
C ARG A 276 -11.94 -19.10 5.08
N ASN A 277 -12.51 -19.73 6.10
CA ASN A 277 -12.84 -19.08 7.36
C ASN A 277 -11.60 -18.59 8.10
N ILE A 278 -10.49 -19.36 8.07
CA ILE A 278 -9.21 -18.94 8.65
C ILE A 278 -8.66 -17.71 7.93
N PHE A 279 -8.63 -17.72 6.61
CA PHE A 279 -8.14 -16.57 5.84
C PHE A 279 -9.03 -15.33 5.97
N GLN A 280 -10.35 -15.51 6.04
CA GLN A 280 -11.28 -14.43 6.33
C GLN A 280 -11.00 -13.81 7.71
N MET A 281 -10.78 -14.64 8.74
CA MET A 281 -10.42 -14.16 10.08
C MET A 281 -9.12 -13.34 10.04
N TYR A 282 -8.07 -13.83 9.37
CA TYR A 282 -6.82 -13.10 9.21
C TYR A 282 -6.98 -11.80 8.43
N TRP A 283 -7.85 -11.78 7.41
CA TRP A 283 -8.20 -10.58 6.66
C TRP A 283 -8.91 -9.55 7.53
N ASP A 284 -9.88 -9.97 8.34
CA ASP A 284 -10.67 -9.10 9.19
C ASP A 284 -9.82 -8.48 10.31
N ILE A 285 -8.96 -9.28 10.95
CA ILE A 285 -7.99 -8.80 11.94
C ILE A 285 -7.05 -7.76 11.29
N SER A 286 -6.49 -8.07 10.12
CA SER A 286 -5.57 -7.16 9.44
C SER A 286 -6.26 -5.86 9.02
N ASN A 287 -7.49 -5.93 8.51
CA ASN A 287 -8.25 -4.73 8.13
C ASN A 287 -8.64 -3.88 9.33
N LYS A 288 -9.03 -4.50 10.43
CA LYS A 288 -9.27 -3.78 11.69
C LYS A 288 -8.01 -3.07 12.16
N SER A 289 -6.86 -3.75 12.17
CA SER A 289 -5.57 -3.14 12.49
C SER A 289 -5.22 -1.98 11.55
N VAL A 290 -5.51 -2.09 10.24
CA VAL A 290 -5.33 -0.97 9.30
C VAL A 290 -6.24 0.19 9.68
N ASP A 291 -7.53 -0.05 9.93
CA ASP A 291 -8.46 1.01 10.27
C ASP A 291 -8.04 1.74 11.56
N GLU A 292 -7.66 1.01 12.61
CA GLU A 292 -7.12 1.59 13.86
C GLU A 292 -5.80 2.35 13.65
N LEU A 293 -4.88 1.79 12.85
CA LEU A 293 -3.63 2.46 12.45
C LEU A 293 -3.91 3.79 11.76
N LEU A 294 -4.78 3.79 10.75
CA LEU A 294 -5.11 4.99 9.96
C LEU A 294 -5.78 6.06 10.81
N ASP A 295 -6.60 5.67 11.78
CA ASP A 295 -7.29 6.59 12.70
C ASP A 295 -6.34 7.15 13.77
N SER A 296 -5.24 6.44 14.09
CA SER A 296 -4.19 6.91 14.99
C SER A 296 -3.21 7.90 14.37
N PHE A 297 -3.24 8.05 13.04
CA PHE A 297 -2.23 8.84 12.34
C PHE A 297 -2.29 10.32 12.68
N ARG A 298 -1.11 10.87 12.97
CA ARG A 298 -0.89 12.30 13.12
C ARG A 298 -0.83 12.93 11.72
N THR A 299 -1.56 14.03 11.53
CA THR A 299 -1.56 14.83 10.30
C THR A 299 -0.51 15.93 10.31
N ASP A 300 -0.05 16.31 11.50
CA ASP A 300 0.87 17.41 11.74
C ASP A 300 1.95 17.01 12.74
N ILE A 301 3.03 17.77 12.74
CA ILE A 301 4.14 17.65 13.69
C ILE A 301 4.17 18.93 14.51
N GLU A 302 4.29 18.84 15.83
CA GLU A 302 4.33 20.01 16.71
C GLU A 302 5.53 20.94 16.37
N GLY A 303 5.33 22.26 16.51
CA GLY A 303 6.27 23.25 16.01
C GLY A 303 7.65 23.23 16.66
N ASP A 304 7.73 22.88 17.95
CA ASP A 304 9.00 22.73 18.66
C ASP A 304 9.79 21.49 18.18
N ILE A 305 9.08 20.42 17.77
CA ILE A 305 9.66 19.23 17.15
C ILE A 305 10.25 19.60 15.79
N ILE A 306 9.51 20.38 14.98
CA ILE A 306 9.99 20.87 13.69
C ILE A 306 11.30 21.66 13.88
N GLU A 307 11.40 22.48 14.94
CA GLU A 307 12.63 23.20 15.26
C GLU A 307 13.80 22.25 15.61
N LYS A 308 13.56 21.23 16.45
CA LYS A 308 14.55 20.21 16.80
C LYS A 308 15.02 19.43 15.57
N ILE A 309 14.08 18.98 14.73
CA ILE A 309 14.36 18.32 13.45
C ILE A 309 15.26 19.24 12.61
N ASN A 310 14.88 20.50 12.40
CA ASN A 310 15.65 21.43 11.57
C ASN A 310 17.07 21.70 12.11
N LYS A 311 17.27 21.76 13.43
CA LYS A 311 18.61 21.85 14.04
C LYS A 311 19.44 20.61 13.73
N THR A 312 18.86 19.42 13.85
CA THR A 312 19.56 18.17 13.51
C THR A 312 19.88 18.07 12.03
N ARG A 313 18.96 18.51 11.15
CA ARG A 313 19.21 18.63 9.71
C ARG A 313 20.41 19.51 9.41
N ALA A 314 20.49 20.69 10.03
CA ALA A 314 21.61 21.61 9.88
C ALA A 314 22.94 20.96 10.33
N ARG A 315 22.93 20.25 11.46
CA ARG A 315 24.10 19.52 11.98
C ARG A 315 24.57 18.41 11.03
N LEU A 316 23.65 17.58 10.53
CA LEU A 316 23.96 16.49 9.61
C LEU A 316 24.48 17.01 8.27
N LYS A 317 23.89 18.10 7.75
CA LYS A 317 24.36 18.78 6.55
C LYS A 317 25.79 19.30 6.74
N ALA A 318 26.07 19.99 7.84
CA ALA A 318 27.41 20.50 8.14
C ALA A 318 28.46 19.39 8.25
N LYS A 319 28.12 18.25 8.88
CA LYS A 319 29.00 17.08 8.96
C LYS A 319 29.32 16.53 7.58
N ARG A 320 28.31 16.37 6.72
CA ARG A 320 28.47 15.89 5.34
C ARG A 320 29.32 16.85 4.50
N ASP A 321 29.08 18.15 4.61
CA ASP A 321 29.84 19.17 3.87
C ASP A 321 31.32 19.17 4.30
N SER A 322 31.60 18.96 5.59
CA SER A 322 32.96 18.78 6.12
C SER A 322 33.63 17.49 5.61
N GLU A 323 32.93 16.36 5.61
CA GLU A 323 33.45 15.08 5.10
C GLU A 323 33.79 15.16 3.60
N ASN A 324 32.91 15.79 2.81
CA ASN A 324 33.15 16.02 1.39
C ASN A 324 34.33 16.96 1.14
N ALA A 325 34.49 18.01 1.95
CA ALA A 325 35.63 18.92 1.86
C ALA A 325 36.96 18.21 2.18
N MET A 326 36.97 17.28 3.15
CA MET A 326 38.16 16.47 3.45
C MET A 326 38.53 15.53 2.30
N LEU A 327 37.54 14.86 1.69
CA LEU A 327 37.71 13.99 0.52
C LEU A 327 38.23 14.75 -0.71
N CYS A 328 37.71 15.95 -0.98
CA CYS A 328 38.18 16.79 -2.09
C CYS A 328 39.60 17.35 -1.88
N ASN A 329 40.03 17.49 -0.61
CA ASN A 329 41.36 18.00 -0.26
C ASN A 329 42.43 16.91 -0.10
N GLY A 330 42.09 15.63 -0.31
CA GLY A 330 43.07 14.53 -0.34
C GLY A 330 43.81 14.27 0.98
N ILE A 331 43.15 14.51 2.12
CA ILE A 331 43.64 14.11 3.46
C ILE A 331 43.17 12.70 3.79
#